data_AF-A0A9P7H5Q9-F1
#
_entry.id   AF-A0A9P7H5Q9-F1
#
_cell.length_a   1.000
_cell.length_b   1.000
_cell.length_c   1.000
_cell.angle_alpha   90.00
_cell.angle_beta   90.00
_cell.angle_gamma   90.00
#
_symmetry.space_group_name_H-M   'P 1'
#
loop_
_entity.id
_entity.type
_entity.pdbx_description
1 polymer ?
#
loop_
_entity_poly.entity_id
_entity_poly.type
_entity_poly.pdbx_seq_one_letter_code
_entity_poly.pdbx_strand_id
1 'polypeptide(L)'
;MPLQNPMQPPTWSVRSRPNLQCLHQPVAIVDFYQGPSTQKQYLELIMHPHLHTKNALACEEVIAALEQCHSQGFMHKAVGSCNDAKEAVNACLRIERSKMQADNRNAARSKRDKIKEQQRELGL
;
A
#
# COMPACT_ATOMS: atom_id res chain seq x y z
N MET A 1 43.40 15.12 -30.50
CA MET A 1 42.13 15.36 -29.77
C MET A 1 41.21 14.18 -30.05
N PRO A 2 41.14 13.16 -29.17
CA PRO A 2 40.21 12.05 -29.34
C PRO A 2 38.84 12.41 -28.76
N LEU A 3 37.80 12.29 -29.57
CA LEU A 3 36.40 12.46 -29.19
C LEU A 3 36.01 11.41 -28.16
N GLN A 4 35.58 11.84 -26.96
CA GLN A 4 35.04 10.94 -25.95
C GLN A 4 33.73 10.29 -26.44
N ASN A 5 33.70 8.96 -26.35
CA ASN A 5 32.56 8.10 -26.64
C ASN A 5 31.46 8.33 -25.59
N PRO A 6 30.17 8.52 -25.96
CA PRO A 6 29.12 8.75 -24.98
C PRO A 6 28.84 7.49 -24.15
N MET A 7 28.93 7.66 -22.83
CA MET A 7 28.62 6.69 -21.78
C MET A 7 27.16 6.20 -21.93
N GLN A 8 26.98 4.95 -22.36
CA GLN A 8 25.66 4.32 -22.45
C GLN A 8 25.12 4.04 -21.03
N PRO A 9 23.86 4.38 -20.72
CA PRO A 9 23.28 4.12 -19.40
C PRO A 9 23.05 2.61 -19.18
N PRO A 10 23.18 2.09 -17.94
CA PRO A 10 22.93 0.68 -17.65
C PRO A 10 21.46 0.32 -17.89
N THR A 11 21.25 -0.80 -18.57
CA THR A 11 19.93 -1.37 -18.88
C THR A 11 19.32 -1.98 -17.63
N TRP A 12 18.56 -1.18 -16.87
CA TRP A 12 17.64 -1.75 -15.89
C TRP A 12 16.48 -2.37 -16.65
N SER A 13 16.38 -3.70 -16.65
CA SER A 13 15.22 -4.37 -17.22
C SER A 13 13.99 -4.02 -16.38
N VAL A 14 13.11 -3.18 -16.95
CA VAL A 14 11.78 -2.93 -16.41
C VAL A 14 11.11 -4.29 -16.35
N ARG A 15 10.87 -4.82 -15.15
CA ARG A 15 10.01 -6.00 -14.99
C ARG A 15 8.62 -5.57 -15.44
N SER A 16 8.26 -5.91 -16.67
CA SER A 16 6.97 -5.63 -17.28
C SER A 16 5.88 -6.23 -16.38
N ARG A 17 5.14 -5.36 -15.69
CA ARG A 17 3.85 -5.73 -15.10
C ARG A 17 3.00 -6.19 -16.28
N PRO A 18 2.45 -7.43 -16.29
CA PRO A 18 1.57 -7.83 -17.36
C PRO A 18 0.35 -6.90 -17.34
N ASN A 19 0.24 -6.17 -18.43
CA ASN A 19 -0.94 -5.50 -18.98
C ASN A 19 -2.14 -5.37 -18.03
N LEU A 20 -2.14 -4.32 -17.22
CA LEU A 20 -3.36 -3.76 -16.66
C LEU A 20 -3.74 -2.61 -17.60
N GLN A 21 -4.55 -2.90 -18.62
CA GLN A 21 -5.15 -1.87 -19.43
C GLN A 21 -6.01 -0.98 -18.51
N CYS A 22 -5.48 0.21 -18.20
CA CYS A 22 -6.26 1.32 -17.69
C CYS A 22 -7.21 1.75 -18.81
N LEU A 23 -8.39 1.15 -18.87
CA LEU A 23 -9.55 1.71 -19.57
C LEU A 23 -9.91 3.04 -18.90
N HIS A 24 -9.23 4.12 -19.30
CA HIS A 24 -9.75 5.46 -19.12
C HIS A 24 -10.89 5.63 -20.11
N GLN A 25 -12.11 5.34 -19.66
CA GLN A 25 -13.28 5.91 -20.33
C GLN A 25 -13.33 7.40 -19.95
N PRO A 26 -13.51 8.32 -20.92
CA PRO A 26 -13.77 9.72 -20.62
C PRO A 26 -15.20 9.82 -20.08
N VAL A 27 -15.34 9.80 -18.76
CA VAL A 27 -16.63 10.14 -18.13
C VAL A 27 -16.70 11.66 -18.10
N ALA A 28 -17.74 12.22 -18.73
CA ALA A 28 -18.00 13.65 -18.74
C ALA A 28 -18.12 14.18 -17.31
N ILE A 29 -17.54 15.35 -17.04
CA ILE A 29 -17.34 15.95 -15.70
C ILE A 29 -18.67 16.36 -15.02
N VAL A 30 -19.83 16.19 -15.68
CA VAL A 30 -21.13 16.71 -15.19
C VAL A 30 -22.04 15.66 -14.54
N ASP A 31 -21.71 14.37 -14.56
CA ASP A 31 -22.61 13.31 -14.03
C ASP A 31 -22.30 12.86 -12.60
N PHE A 32 -21.54 13.63 -11.81
CA PHE A 32 -21.18 13.27 -10.43
C PHE A 32 -22.14 13.80 -9.35
N TYR A 33 -23.16 14.60 -9.70
CA TYR A 33 -23.96 15.36 -8.72
C TYR A 33 -25.45 14.99 -8.65
N GLN A 34 -25.80 13.70 -8.72
CA GLN A 34 -27.13 13.26 -8.27
C GLN A 34 -27.12 11.84 -7.69
N GLY A 35 -26.54 11.70 -6.49
CA GLY A 35 -26.80 10.57 -5.59
C GLY A 35 -27.76 10.99 -4.46
N PRO A 36 -28.73 10.16 -4.05
CA PRO A 36 -29.71 10.51 -3.02
C PRO A 36 -29.08 10.49 -1.62
N SER A 37 -29.17 11.65 -0.94
CA SER A 37 -29.25 11.92 0.51
C SER A 37 -28.97 10.82 1.56
N THR A 38 -27.87 10.07 1.48
CA THR A 38 -27.30 9.39 2.66
C THR A 38 -26.25 10.28 3.31
N GLN A 39 -26.70 11.17 4.19
CA GLN A 39 -25.87 11.96 5.12
C GLN A 39 -24.94 11.09 6.01
N LYS A 40 -25.03 9.75 5.92
CA LYS A 40 -24.14 8.79 6.57
C LYS A 40 -22.83 8.50 5.84
N GLN A 41 -22.57 9.06 4.64
CA GLN A 41 -21.30 8.81 3.93
C GLN A 41 -20.12 9.70 4.38
N TYR A 42 -20.38 10.77 5.15
CA TYR A 42 -19.37 11.78 5.46
C TYR A 42 -18.81 11.74 6.89
N LEU A 43 -19.25 10.79 7.75
CA LEU A 43 -18.76 10.69 9.13
C LEU A 43 -17.59 9.70 9.33
N GLU A 44 -17.13 9.02 8.29
CA GLU A 44 -16.08 7.97 8.35
C GLU A 44 -14.73 8.43 7.77
N LEU A 45 -14.37 9.71 7.90
CA LEU A 45 -13.05 10.20 7.48
C LEU A 45 -11.91 9.90 8.47
N ILE A 46 -12.05 8.84 9.28
CA ILE A 46 -10.95 8.12 9.92
C ILE A 46 -11.31 6.65 10.06
N MET A 47 -11.45 5.98 8.94
CA MET A 47 -10.75 4.73 8.69
C MET A 47 -10.71 4.65 7.17
N HIS A 48 -9.51 4.70 6.58
CA HIS A 48 -9.45 4.56 5.13
C HIS A 48 -9.97 3.15 4.81
N PRO A 49 -10.93 3.00 3.88
CA PRO A 49 -11.56 1.70 3.57
C PRO A 49 -10.56 0.64 3.10
N HIS A 50 -9.33 1.06 2.78
CA HIS A 50 -8.21 0.19 2.46
C HIS A 50 -7.51 -0.44 3.70
N LEU A 51 -8.20 -0.52 4.84
CA LEU A 51 -7.70 -1.20 6.03
C LEU A 51 -8.18 -2.65 6.15
N HIS A 52 -8.91 -3.21 5.18
CA HIS A 52 -9.20 -4.66 5.10
C HIS A 52 -8.01 -5.52 4.62
N THR A 53 -6.78 -5.11 4.94
CA THR A 53 -5.58 -5.87 4.57
C THR A 53 -5.16 -6.78 5.74
N LYS A 54 -4.46 -7.88 5.44
CA LYS A 54 -3.97 -8.81 6.46
C LYS A 54 -3.22 -8.15 7.63
N ASN A 55 -2.54 -7.02 7.37
CA ASN A 55 -1.81 -6.26 8.40
C ASN A 55 -2.71 -5.63 9.45
N ALA A 56 -3.89 -5.22 9.06
CA ALA A 56 -4.80 -4.52 9.96
C ALA A 56 -5.59 -5.48 10.85
N LEU A 57 -5.89 -6.68 10.34
CA LEU A 57 -6.45 -7.76 11.15
C LEU A 57 -5.51 -8.11 12.31
N ALA A 58 -4.20 -8.10 12.09
CA ALA A 58 -3.21 -8.34 13.14
C ALA A 58 -3.08 -7.17 14.15
N CYS A 59 -3.65 -6.00 13.85
CA CYS A 59 -3.58 -4.80 14.68
C CYS A 59 -4.96 -4.35 15.19
N GLU A 60 -5.98 -5.21 15.14
CA GLU A 60 -7.38 -4.89 15.44
C GLU A 60 -7.55 -4.27 16.84
N GLU A 61 -6.90 -4.85 17.85
CA GLU A 61 -7.00 -4.35 19.24
C GLU A 61 -6.49 -2.91 19.39
N VAL A 62 -5.37 -2.59 18.74
CA VAL A 62 -4.74 -1.26 18.80
C VAL A 62 -5.55 -0.25 17.98
N ILE A 63 -6.15 -0.71 16.89
CA ILE A 63 -7.07 0.09 16.08
C ILE A 63 -8.35 0.41 16.85
N ALA A 64 -8.92 -0.56 17.58
CA ALA A 64 -10.10 -0.36 18.40
C ALA A 64 -9.87 0.70 19.50
N ALA A 65 -8.67 0.74 20.10
CA ALA A 65 -8.30 1.77 21.07
C ALA A 65 -8.27 3.18 20.44
N LEU A 66 -7.77 3.30 19.21
CA LEU A 66 -7.77 4.57 18.47
C LEU A 66 -9.20 4.99 18.10
N GLU A 67 -10.05 4.04 17.72
CA GLU A 67 -11.45 4.29 17.39
C GLU A 67 -12.25 4.72 18.62
N GLN A 68 -11.99 4.11 19.78
CA GLN A 68 -12.54 4.56 21.05
C GLN A 68 -12.13 6.01 21.36
N CYS A 69 -10.88 6.40 21.09
CA CYS A 69 -10.46 7.79 21.25
C CYS A 69 -11.16 8.73 20.26
N HIS A 70 -11.31 8.32 19.00
CA HIS A 70 -12.05 9.11 18.01
C HIS A 70 -13.56 9.22 18.31
N SER A 71 -14.13 8.24 19.00
CA SER A 71 -15.54 8.26 19.44
C SER A 71 -15.84 9.40 20.45
N GLN A 72 -14.82 9.97 21.07
CA GLN A 72 -14.94 11.13 21.98
C GLN A 72 -15.28 12.42 21.24
N GLY A 73 -15.16 12.43 19.91
CA GLY A 73 -15.62 13.51 19.05
C GLY A 73 -14.49 14.20 18.28
N PHE A 74 -14.90 15.02 17.31
CA PHE A 74 -14.01 15.67 16.37
C PHE A 74 -12.93 16.53 17.03
N MET A 75 -13.26 17.23 18.11
CA MET A 75 -12.29 18.11 18.80
C MET A 75 -11.12 17.33 19.40
N HIS A 76 -11.35 16.15 20.00
CA HIS A 76 -10.27 15.30 20.53
C HIS A 76 -9.31 14.85 19.44
N LYS A 77 -9.83 14.54 18.25
CA LYS A 77 -9.02 14.24 17.07
C LYS A 77 -8.24 15.46 16.58
N ALA A 78 -8.91 16.62 16.46
CA ALA A 78 -8.33 17.83 15.88
C ALA A 78 -7.19 18.41 16.71
N VAL A 79 -7.30 18.36 18.04
CA VAL A 79 -6.25 18.87 18.96
C VAL A 79 -5.12 17.89 19.22
N GLY A 80 -5.19 16.67 18.67
CA GLY A 80 -4.17 15.64 18.84
C GLY A 80 -4.25 14.86 20.16
N SER A 81 -5.41 14.87 20.83
CA SER A 81 -5.63 14.11 22.08
C SER A 81 -5.51 12.59 21.92
N CYS A 82 -5.57 12.09 20.68
CA CYS A 82 -5.49 10.67 20.34
C CYS A 82 -4.13 10.23 19.76
N ASN A 83 -3.08 11.07 19.88
CA ASN A 83 -1.79 10.79 19.25
C ASN A 83 -1.12 9.51 19.77
N ASP A 84 -1.22 9.23 21.07
CA ASP A 84 -0.60 8.03 21.66
C ASP A 84 -1.20 6.73 21.07
N ALA A 85 -2.53 6.67 20.98
CA ALA A 85 -3.23 5.56 20.34
C ALA A 85 -2.87 5.45 18.84
N LYS A 86 -2.73 6.59 18.15
CA LYS A 86 -2.32 6.63 16.74
C LYS A 86 -0.88 6.13 16.55
N GLU A 87 0.03 6.47 17.45
CA GLU A 87 1.40 6.00 17.43
C GLU A 87 1.48 4.48 17.64
N ALA A 88 0.66 3.94 18.54
CA ALA A 88 0.54 2.51 18.74
C ALA A 88 0.07 1.79 17.45
N VAL A 89 -0.95 2.30 16.78
CA VAL A 89 -1.41 1.76 15.48
C VAL A 89 -0.30 1.80 14.43
N ASN A 90 0.41 2.94 14.32
CA ASN A 90 1.52 3.09 13.39
C ASN A 90 2.65 2.09 13.67
N ALA A 91 3.00 1.89 14.94
CA ALA A 91 4.01 0.92 15.34
C ALA A 91 3.62 -0.50 14.95
N CYS A 92 2.38 -0.91 15.25
CA CYS A 92 1.86 -2.22 14.88
C CYS A 92 1.91 -2.45 13.35
N LEU A 93 1.37 -1.51 12.57
CA LEU A 93 1.35 -1.64 11.11
C LEU A 93 2.75 -1.62 10.48
N ARG A 94 3.73 -0.94 11.10
CA ARG A 94 5.12 -0.98 10.66
C ARG A 94 5.74 -2.35 10.86
N ILE A 95 5.46 -3.02 11.97
CA ILE A 95 5.93 -4.37 12.27
C ILE A 95 5.35 -5.36 11.25
N GLU A 96 4.03 -5.34 11.05
CA GLU A 96 3.36 -6.25 10.12
C GLU A 96 3.82 -6.07 8.68
N ARG A 97 3.95 -4.80 8.24
CA ARG A 97 4.52 -4.49 6.93
C ARG A 97 5.94 -5.04 6.78
N SER A 98 6.76 -4.96 7.84
CA SER A 98 8.13 -5.45 7.82
C SER A 98 8.20 -6.98 7.73
N LYS A 99 7.34 -7.69 8.47
CA LYS A 99 7.19 -9.15 8.41
C LYS A 99 6.82 -9.61 7.00
N MET A 100 5.74 -9.09 6.45
CA MET A 100 5.32 -9.43 5.09
C MET A 100 6.38 -9.10 4.03
N GLN A 101 7.09 -7.98 4.18
CA GLN A 101 8.18 -7.65 3.27
C GLN A 101 9.33 -8.66 3.37
N ALA A 102 9.64 -9.18 4.56
CA ALA A 102 10.62 -10.25 4.72
C ALA A 102 10.15 -11.53 4.02
N ASP A 103 8.90 -11.93 4.22
CA ASP A 103 8.33 -13.12 3.58
C ASP A 103 8.31 -13.00 2.06
N ASN A 104 7.91 -11.84 1.55
CA ASN A 104 7.93 -11.56 0.11
C ASN A 104 9.34 -11.58 -0.47
N ARG A 105 10.34 -11.05 0.27
CA ARG A 105 11.76 -11.13 -0.14
C ARG A 105 12.25 -12.58 -0.16
N ASN A 106 11.90 -13.38 0.85
CA ASN A 106 12.29 -14.78 0.93
C ASN A 106 11.64 -15.62 -0.18
N ALA A 107 10.34 -15.42 -0.42
CA ALA A 107 9.62 -16.06 -1.51
C ALA A 107 10.18 -15.65 -2.88
N ALA A 108 10.56 -14.38 -3.06
CA ALA A 108 11.19 -13.91 -4.29
C ALA A 108 12.58 -14.53 -4.49
N ARG A 109 13.39 -14.66 -3.43
CA ARG A 109 14.70 -15.34 -3.49
C ARG A 109 14.53 -16.81 -3.89
N SER A 110 13.67 -17.54 -3.19
CA SER A 110 13.38 -18.94 -3.50
C SER A 110 12.91 -19.13 -4.95
N LYS A 111 12.07 -18.23 -5.47
CA LYS A 111 11.66 -18.26 -6.89
C LYS A 111 12.84 -18.01 -7.85
N ARG A 112 13.73 -17.08 -7.54
CA ARG A 112 14.93 -16.82 -8.35
C ARG A 112 15.89 -17.99 -8.34
N ASP A 113 16.09 -18.62 -7.19
CA ASP A 113 16.99 -19.77 -7.04
C ASP A 113 16.46 -20.96 -7.85
N LYS A 114 15.14 -21.23 -7.80
CA LYS A 114 14.49 -22.25 -8.63
C LYS A 114 14.66 -21.99 -10.13
N ILE A 115 14.44 -20.75 -10.57
CA ILE A 115 14.61 -20.38 -11.99
C ILE A 115 16.07 -20.56 -12.41
N LYS A 116 17.03 -20.14 -11.56
CA LYS A 116 18.46 -20.29 -11.84
C LYS A 116 18.87 -21.76 -11.94
N GLU A 117 18.32 -22.61 -11.10
CA GLU A 117 18.58 -24.05 -11.17
C GLU A 117 17.99 -24.66 -12.44
N GLN A 118 16.75 -24.33 -12.79
CA GLN A 118 16.12 -24.75 -14.04
C GLN A 118 16.90 -24.27 -15.28
N GLN A 119 17.45 -23.05 -15.25
CA GLN A 119 18.28 -22.54 -16.34
C GLN A 119 19.58 -23.34 -16.48
N ARG A 120 20.22 -23.71 -15.36
CA ARG A 120 21.41 -24.58 -15.35
C ARG A 120 21.10 -25.96 -15.90
N GLU A 121 19.97 -26.56 -15.52
CA GLU A 121 19.52 -27.86 -16.03
C GLU A 121 19.31 -27.83 -17.55
N LEU A 122 18.81 -26.72 -18.10
CA LEU A 122 18.60 -26.52 -19.53
C LEU A 122 19.86 -26.07 -20.29
N GLY A 123 21.01 -25.93 -19.60
CA GLY A 123 22.29 -25.55 -20.20
C GLY A 123 22.37 -24.09 -20.68
N LEU A 124 21.56 -23.20 -20.10
CA LEU A 124 21.50 -21.76 -20.43
C LEU A 124 22.38 -20.91 -19.50
#